data_AF-A0A4Q1T9D5-F1
#
_entry.id   AF-A0A4Q1T9D5-F1
#
_cell.length_a   1.000
_cell.length_b   1.000
_cell.length_c   1.000
_cell.angle_alpha   90.00
_cell.angle_beta   90.00
_cell.angle_gamma   90.00
#
_symmetry.space_group_name_H-M   'P 1'
#
loop_
_entity.id
_entity.type
_entity.pdbx_description
1 polymer ?
#
loop_
_entity_poly.entity_id
_entity_poly.type
_entity_poly.pdbx_seq_one_letter_code
_entity_poly.pdbx_strand_id
1 'polypeptide(L)'
;MRWGILFAGLLGLFVLEGTVFQVFHLQAYGREVAVLPRFLLVVLIFVSLYLGRRRAFLFGLLFGLFFDIQYCDVIGVYAFTMALIPYLSALAYQYFQLNVLLIMITVLLGVFMHESAVFLLFELFGLTGYPYHWLDYVPTALLNAGFAILAYRPLNHWLEKMVDSRQDEVDL
;
A
#
# COMPACT_ATOMS: atom_id res chain seq x y z
N MET A 1 4.97 23.52 -0.45
CA MET A 1 3.85 23.09 0.44
C MET A 1 3.19 21.76 0.06
N ARG A 2 3.09 21.39 -1.23
CA ARG A 2 2.33 20.20 -1.69
C ARG A 2 2.85 18.86 -1.15
N TRP A 3 4.17 18.71 -1.02
CA TRP A 3 4.82 17.54 -0.41
C TRP A 3 4.44 17.33 1.07
N GLY A 4 4.25 18.42 1.83
CA GLY A 4 3.83 18.33 3.22
C GLY A 4 2.42 17.80 3.36
N ILE A 5 1.52 18.17 2.44
CA ILE A 5 0.14 17.64 2.39
C ILE A 5 0.17 16.15 2.02
N LEU A 6 1.12 15.72 1.17
CA LEU A 6 1.22 14.31 0.74
C LEU A 6 1.59 13.46 1.95
N PHE A 7 2.63 13.89 2.64
CA PHE A 7 3.11 13.24 3.84
C PHE A 7 2.06 13.25 4.94
N ALA A 8 1.36 14.37 5.15
CA ALA A 8 0.26 14.46 6.12
C ALA A 8 -0.91 13.53 5.74
N GLY A 9 -1.23 13.39 4.46
CA GLY A 9 -2.23 12.45 3.97
C GLY A 9 -1.83 10.99 4.21
N LEU A 10 -0.58 10.63 3.92
CA LEU A 10 -0.04 9.31 4.21
C LEU A 10 -0.03 9.02 5.72
N LEU A 11 0.32 10.01 6.54
CA LEU A 11 0.28 9.88 8.01
C LEU A 11 -1.16 9.71 8.52
N GLY A 12 -2.11 10.49 8.00
CA GLY A 12 -3.52 10.33 8.34
C GLY A 12 -4.06 8.95 7.98
N LEU A 13 -3.70 8.42 6.80
CA LEU A 13 -4.04 7.06 6.40
C LEU A 13 -3.37 6.01 7.28
N PHE A 14 -2.10 6.21 7.66
CA PHE A 14 -1.39 5.32 8.59
C PHE A 14 -2.10 5.24 9.94
N VAL A 15 -2.52 6.38 10.51
CA VAL A 15 -3.24 6.42 11.79
C VAL A 15 -4.62 5.76 11.67
N LEU A 16 -5.34 6.00 10.56
CA LEU A 16 -6.64 5.38 10.31
C LEU A 16 -6.49 3.86 10.17
N GLU A 17 -5.60 3.41 9.28
CA GLU A 17 -5.33 1.99 9.06
C GLU A 17 -4.84 1.31 10.33
N GLY A 18 -3.97 1.96 11.09
CA GLY A 18 -3.50 1.50 12.40
C GLY A 18 -4.60 1.35 13.45
N THR A 19 -5.56 2.29 13.48
CA THR A 19 -6.73 2.21 14.37
C THR A 19 -7.58 0.99 14.03
N VAL A 20 -7.79 0.74 12.74
CA VAL A 20 -8.52 -0.46 12.28
C VAL A 20 -7.70 -1.70 12.65
N PHE A 21 -6.42 -1.73 12.33
CA PHE A 21 -5.54 -2.86 12.62
C PHE A 21 -5.60 -3.25 14.09
N GLN A 22 -5.49 -2.29 15.02
CA GLN A 22 -5.56 -2.56 16.45
C GLN A 22 -6.91 -3.16 16.88
N VAL A 23 -8.03 -2.62 16.39
CA VAL A 23 -9.38 -3.09 16.74
C VAL A 23 -9.64 -4.51 16.22
N PHE A 24 -9.22 -4.80 14.98
CA PHE A 24 -9.47 -6.09 14.34
C PHE A 24 -8.44 -7.16 14.76
N HIS A 25 -7.18 -6.80 15.06
CA HIS A 25 -6.17 -7.76 15.54
C HIS A 25 -6.49 -8.34 16.92
N LEU A 26 -7.13 -7.57 17.80
CA LEU A 26 -7.57 -8.05 19.12
C LEU A 26 -8.61 -9.19 19.01
N GLN A 27 -9.29 -9.34 17.87
CA GLN A 27 -10.32 -10.36 17.65
C GLN A 27 -9.82 -11.56 16.82
N ALA A 28 -8.62 -11.48 16.23
CA ALA A 28 -8.15 -12.40 15.19
C ALA A 28 -7.49 -13.71 15.69
N TYR A 29 -7.36 -13.93 17.01
CA TYR A 29 -6.72 -15.13 17.57
C TYR A 29 -7.52 -16.45 17.40
N GLY A 30 -8.63 -16.47 16.64
CA GLY A 30 -9.58 -17.59 16.63
C GLY A 30 -10.20 -18.01 15.28
N ARG A 31 -9.71 -17.53 14.13
CA ARG A 31 -10.37 -17.56 12.80
C ARG A 31 -11.58 -16.63 12.71
N GLU A 32 -11.31 -15.41 12.26
CA GLU A 32 -12.26 -14.67 11.42
C GLU A 32 -11.46 -14.08 10.26
N VAL A 33 -11.97 -14.25 9.03
CA VAL A 33 -11.39 -13.64 7.83
C VAL A 33 -11.57 -12.13 7.98
N ALA A 34 -10.53 -11.44 8.45
CA ALA A 34 -10.56 -10.01 8.69
C ALA A 34 -10.26 -9.28 7.38
N VAL A 35 -11.22 -8.46 6.93
CA VAL A 35 -11.01 -7.60 5.76
C VAL A 35 -10.24 -6.36 6.19
N LEU A 36 -8.98 -6.26 5.76
CA LEU A 36 -8.08 -5.19 6.19
C LEU A 36 -8.08 -4.03 5.18
N PRO A 37 -8.35 -2.78 5.62
CA PRO A 37 -8.21 -1.63 4.74
C PRO A 37 -6.74 -1.29 4.56
N ARG A 38 -6.16 -1.60 3.40
CA ARG A 38 -4.77 -1.31 3.02
C ARG A 38 -4.67 0.00 2.26
N PHE A 39 -5.32 1.04 2.77
CA PHE A 39 -5.42 2.33 2.07
C PHE A 39 -4.05 2.99 1.88
N LEU A 40 -3.13 2.80 2.82
CA LEU A 40 -1.80 3.35 2.69
C LEU A 40 -1.05 2.72 1.51
N LEU A 41 -1.12 1.39 1.39
CA LEU A 41 -0.52 0.67 0.26
C LEU A 41 -1.13 1.12 -1.07
N VAL A 42 -2.46 1.29 -1.14
CA VAL A 42 -3.12 1.81 -2.34
C VAL A 42 -2.53 3.17 -2.73
N VAL A 43 -2.45 4.11 -1.80
CA VAL A 43 -1.88 5.44 -2.09
C VAL A 43 -0.40 5.36 -2.49
N LEU A 44 0.39 4.46 -1.88
CA LEU A 44 1.78 4.24 -2.27
C LEU A 44 1.91 3.71 -3.71
N ILE A 45 1.00 2.81 -4.13
CA ILE A 45 0.93 2.35 -5.52
C ILE A 45 0.65 3.54 -6.44
N PHE A 46 -0.32 4.40 -6.13
CA PHE A 46 -0.51 5.63 -6.89
C PHE A 46 0.75 6.51 -6.91
N VAL A 47 1.37 6.79 -5.76
CA VAL A 47 2.63 7.55 -5.70
C VAL A 47 3.70 6.94 -6.62
N SER A 48 3.76 5.61 -6.73
CA SER A 48 4.70 4.90 -7.60
C SER A 48 4.45 5.17 -9.09
N LEU A 49 3.18 5.21 -9.49
CA LEU A 49 2.74 5.39 -10.88
C LEU A 49 2.98 6.83 -11.37
N TYR A 50 2.76 7.84 -10.51
CA TYR A 50 2.87 9.25 -10.90
C TYR A 50 4.22 9.89 -10.52
N LEU A 51 4.70 9.67 -9.30
CA LEU A 51 5.90 10.35 -8.77
C LEU A 51 7.17 9.52 -8.95
N GLY A 52 7.04 8.25 -9.35
CA GLY A 52 8.12 7.37 -9.73
C GLY A 52 8.55 6.36 -8.66
N ARG A 53 9.21 5.28 -9.12
CA ARG A 53 9.59 4.10 -8.31
C ARG A 53 10.40 4.41 -7.05
N ARG A 54 11.37 5.34 -7.15
CA ARG A 54 12.30 5.64 -6.05
C ARG A 54 11.58 6.28 -4.84
N ARG A 55 10.61 7.15 -5.11
CA ARG A 55 9.87 7.86 -4.05
C ARG A 55 8.88 6.93 -3.37
N ALA A 56 8.14 6.16 -4.16
CA ALA A 56 7.24 5.14 -3.62
C ALA A 56 7.98 4.11 -2.77
N PHE A 57 9.16 3.67 -3.20
CA PHE A 57 10.02 2.80 -2.40
C PHE A 57 10.40 3.44 -1.06
N LEU A 58 10.87 4.69 -1.05
CA LEU A 58 11.28 5.37 0.19
C LEU A 58 10.11 5.61 1.15
N PHE A 59 8.96 6.06 0.63
CA PHE A 59 7.76 6.23 1.47
C PHE A 59 7.25 4.87 1.97
N GLY A 60 7.22 3.85 1.12
CA GLY A 60 6.82 2.50 1.50
C GLY A 60 7.72 1.90 2.58
N LEU A 61 9.03 2.10 2.46
CA LEU A 61 10.01 1.66 3.47
C LEU A 61 9.77 2.38 4.81
N LEU A 62 9.62 3.71 4.77
CA LEU A 62 9.45 4.52 5.98
C LEU A 62 8.15 4.19 6.71
N PHE A 63 7.03 4.14 6.00
CA PHE A 63 5.74 3.85 6.60
C PHE A 63 5.60 2.37 6.96
N GLY A 64 6.15 1.45 6.17
CA GLY A 64 6.18 0.04 6.52
C GLY A 64 7.02 -0.21 7.79
N LEU A 65 8.10 0.55 7.99
CA LEU A 65 8.88 0.49 9.23
C LEU A 65 8.11 1.05 10.43
N PHE A 66 7.25 2.07 10.23
CA PHE A 66 6.32 2.50 11.29
C PHE A 66 5.31 1.42 11.63
N PHE A 67 4.80 0.67 10.64
CA PHE A 67 3.93 -0.47 10.89
C PHE A 67 4.63 -1.56 11.69
N ASP A 68 5.85 -1.91 11.28
CA ASP A 68 6.66 -2.92 11.95
C ASP A 68 6.91 -2.57 13.42
N ILE A 69 7.22 -1.31 13.74
CA ILE A 69 7.49 -0.86 15.11
C ILE A 69 6.23 -0.86 15.99
N GLN A 70 5.08 -0.48 15.43
CA GLN A 70 3.86 -0.25 16.22
C GLN A 70 3.00 -1.51 16.38
N TYR A 71 3.04 -2.42 15.39
CA TYR A 71 2.03 -3.47 15.28
C TYR A 71 2.60 -4.88 15.11
N CYS A 72 3.92 -5.05 14.97
CA CYS A 72 4.54 -6.36 14.71
C CYS A 72 5.65 -6.69 15.70
N ASP A 73 5.84 -7.98 15.95
CA ASP A 73 6.96 -8.49 16.75
C ASP A 73 8.26 -8.57 15.94
N VAL A 74 8.17 -8.58 14.61
CA VAL A 74 9.31 -8.70 13.69
C VAL A 74 9.44 -7.44 12.85
N ILE A 75 10.61 -6.80 12.96
CA ILE A 75 10.93 -5.62 12.15
C ILE A 75 11.35 -6.05 10.74
N GLY A 76 10.77 -5.41 9.72
CA GLY A 76 11.15 -5.56 8.33
C GLY A 76 10.08 -6.22 7.45
N VAL A 77 9.03 -6.82 8.01
CA VAL A 77 8.00 -7.53 7.23
C VAL A 77 7.15 -6.54 6.44
N TYR A 78 6.58 -5.54 7.11
CA TYR A 78 5.82 -4.49 6.45
C TYR A 78 6.72 -3.52 5.71
N ALA A 79 7.90 -3.16 6.26
CA ALA A 79 8.87 -2.32 5.55
C ALA A 79 9.27 -2.91 4.19
N PHE A 80 9.51 -4.22 4.12
CA PHE A 80 9.87 -4.90 2.88
C PHE A 80 8.72 -4.91 1.88
N THR A 81 7.54 -5.39 2.30
CA THR A 81 6.41 -5.57 1.38
C THR A 81 5.81 -4.24 0.94
N MET A 82 5.68 -3.25 1.83
CA MET A 82 5.19 -1.90 1.49
C MET A 82 6.18 -1.08 0.66
N ALA A 83 7.48 -1.39 0.69
CA ALA A 83 8.45 -0.78 -0.22
C ALA A 83 8.47 -1.48 -1.60
N LEU A 84 8.47 -2.82 -1.59
CA LEU A 84 8.63 -3.64 -2.78
C LEU A 84 7.44 -3.54 -3.74
N ILE A 85 6.21 -3.60 -3.23
CA ILE A 85 5.01 -3.69 -4.07
C ILE A 85 4.76 -2.40 -4.87
N PRO A 86 4.81 -1.20 -4.27
CA PRO A 86 4.78 0.05 -5.03
C PRO A 86 5.95 0.15 -6.01
N TYR A 87 7.15 -0.30 -5.64
CA TYR A 87 8.30 -0.28 -6.54
C TYR A 87 8.06 -1.14 -7.80
N LEU A 88 7.54 -2.36 -7.64
CA LEU A 88 7.18 -3.26 -8.74
C LEU A 88 6.01 -2.71 -9.58
N SER A 89 5.05 -2.06 -8.92
CA SER A 89 3.90 -1.42 -9.59
C SER A 89 4.36 -0.36 -10.60
N ALA A 90 5.33 0.48 -10.22
CA ALA A 90 5.93 1.46 -11.12
C ALA A 90 6.74 0.84 -12.27
N LEU A 91 7.27 -0.37 -12.08
CA LEU A 91 7.99 -1.08 -13.15
C LEU A 91 7.02 -1.64 -14.19
N ALA A 92 5.90 -2.21 -13.74
CA ALA A 92 4.85 -2.67 -14.64
C ALA A 92 4.35 -1.52 -15.53
N TYR A 93 4.19 -0.32 -14.97
CA TYR A 93 3.72 0.85 -15.70
C TYR A 93 4.64 1.32 -16.83
N GLN A 94 5.95 1.04 -16.79
CA GLN A 94 6.87 1.46 -17.86
C GLN A 94 6.48 0.90 -19.25
N TYR A 95 5.66 -0.15 -19.29
CA TYR A 95 5.23 -0.84 -20.52
C TYR A 95 3.76 -0.61 -20.89
N PHE A 96 2.92 -0.06 -20.01
CA PHE A 96 1.47 0.04 -20.20
C PHE A 96 0.97 1.49 -20.05
N GLN A 97 -0.06 1.88 -20.82
CA GLN A 97 -0.68 3.21 -20.69
C GLN A 97 -1.49 3.34 -19.40
N LEU A 98 -1.49 4.54 -18.81
CA LEU A 98 -2.08 4.82 -17.49
C LEU A 98 -3.60 4.92 -17.62
N ASN A 99 -4.26 3.77 -17.56
CA ASN A 99 -5.71 3.65 -17.60
C ASN A 99 -6.26 3.24 -16.23
N VAL A 100 -7.48 3.66 -15.91
CA VAL A 100 -8.17 3.29 -14.66
C VAL A 100 -8.14 1.77 -14.43
N LEU A 101 -8.38 1.00 -15.48
CA LEU A 101 -8.37 -0.47 -15.43
C LEU A 101 -7.00 -1.02 -15.01
N LEU A 102 -5.91 -0.45 -15.52
CA LEU A 102 -4.55 -0.87 -15.17
C LEU A 102 -4.30 -0.61 -13.68
N ILE A 103 -4.62 0.59 -13.19
CA ILE A 103 -4.46 0.95 -11.78
C ILE A 103 -5.23 -0.01 -10.88
N MET A 104 -6.48 -0.32 -11.23
CA MET A 104 -7.30 -1.27 -10.45
C MET A 104 -6.67 -2.66 -10.39
N ILE A 105 -6.20 -3.18 -11.53
CA ILE A 105 -5.54 -4.49 -11.58
C ILE A 105 -4.25 -4.46 -10.76
N THR A 106 -3.46 -3.39 -10.88
CA THR A 106 -2.23 -3.22 -10.09
C THR A 106 -2.51 -3.15 -8.59
N VAL A 107 -3.58 -2.46 -8.17
CA VAL A 107 -3.99 -2.42 -6.76
C VAL A 107 -4.48 -3.78 -6.29
N LEU A 108 -5.34 -4.45 -7.05
CA LEU A 108 -5.87 -5.77 -6.71
C LEU A 108 -4.73 -6.77 -6.51
N LEU A 109 -3.83 -6.87 -7.50
CA LEU A 109 -2.66 -7.76 -7.44
C LEU A 109 -1.67 -7.33 -6.36
N GLY A 110 -1.42 -6.03 -6.23
CA GLY A 110 -0.49 -5.48 -5.24
C GLY A 110 -0.95 -5.77 -3.81
N VAL A 111 -2.22 -5.55 -3.50
CA VAL A 111 -2.77 -5.85 -2.17
C VAL A 111 -2.78 -7.35 -1.91
N PHE A 112 -3.19 -8.16 -2.89
CA PHE A 112 -3.15 -9.61 -2.75
C PHE A 112 -1.73 -10.12 -2.49
N MET A 113 -0.75 -9.68 -3.29
CA MET A 113 0.66 -10.03 -3.10
C MET A 113 1.21 -9.54 -1.76
N HIS A 114 0.74 -8.39 -1.27
CA HIS A 114 1.14 -7.86 0.05
C HIS A 114 0.71 -8.81 1.16
N GLU A 115 -0.58 -9.16 1.22
CA GLU A 115 -1.08 -10.05 2.25
C GLU A 115 -0.42 -11.43 2.20
N SER A 116 -0.29 -11.99 0.99
CA SER A 116 0.40 -13.27 0.79
C SER A 116 1.86 -13.19 1.27
N ALA A 117 2.59 -12.14 0.91
CA ALA A 117 3.99 -11.99 1.30
C ALA A 117 4.13 -11.79 2.81
N VAL A 118 3.27 -10.98 3.43
CA VAL A 118 3.25 -10.79 4.89
C VAL A 118 3.01 -12.11 5.61
N PHE A 119 2.01 -12.89 5.18
CA PHE A 119 1.74 -14.21 5.76
C PHE A 119 2.94 -15.15 5.61
N LEU A 120 3.49 -15.27 4.40
CA LEU A 120 4.63 -16.16 4.14
C LEU A 120 5.88 -15.76 4.94
N LEU A 121 6.11 -14.46 5.13
CA LEU A 121 7.20 -13.97 5.97
C LEU A 121 6.97 -14.31 7.44
N PHE A 122 5.75 -14.14 7.96
CA PHE A 122 5.44 -14.57 9.33
C PHE A 122 5.54 -16.08 9.53
N GLU A 123 5.13 -16.87 8.53
CA GLU A 123 5.28 -18.33 8.53
C GLU A 123 6.76 -18.74 8.56
N LEU A 124 7.62 -18.04 7.81
CA LEU A 124 9.08 -18.27 7.85
C LEU A 124 9.67 -18.07 9.25
N PHE A 125 9.11 -17.16 10.04
CA PHE A 125 9.50 -16.93 11.44
C PHE A 125 8.78 -17.84 12.44
N GLY A 126 7.92 -18.76 11.98
CA GLY A 126 7.16 -19.67 12.85
C GLY A 126 6.07 -18.98 13.66
N LEU A 127 5.60 -17.80 13.20
CA LEU A 127 4.60 -16.99 13.90
C LEU A 127 3.17 -17.25 13.42
N THR A 128 2.97 -18.18 12.49
CA THR A 128 1.65 -18.58 12.00
C THR A 128 1.20 -19.90 12.63
N GLY A 129 -0.04 -19.94 13.11
CA GLY A 129 -0.65 -21.14 13.71
C GLY A 129 -1.61 -21.89 12.79
N TYR A 130 -1.76 -21.44 11.54
CA TYR A 130 -2.73 -21.97 10.58
C TYR A 130 -2.12 -22.00 9.17
N PRO A 131 -2.59 -22.92 8.29
CA PRO A 131 -2.07 -23.04 6.93
C PRO A 131 -2.50 -21.87 6.02
N TYR A 132 -1.70 -21.60 5.00
CA TYR A 132 -1.99 -20.58 4.00
C TYR A 132 -3.25 -20.90 3.18
N HIS A 133 -4.22 -19.98 3.16
CA HIS A 133 -5.40 -20.05 2.31
C HIS A 133 -5.55 -18.75 1.50
N TRP A 134 -5.23 -18.81 0.21
CA TRP A 134 -5.26 -17.63 -0.67
C TRP A 134 -6.63 -16.95 -0.76
N LEU A 135 -7.73 -17.70 -0.59
CA LEU A 135 -9.10 -17.18 -0.62
C LEU A 135 -9.38 -16.17 0.49
N ASP A 136 -8.67 -16.26 1.62
CA ASP A 136 -8.88 -15.36 2.77
C ASP A 136 -8.46 -13.91 2.45
N TYR A 137 -7.55 -13.73 1.49
CA TYR A 137 -7.01 -12.43 1.10
C TYR A 137 -7.73 -11.77 -0.09
N VAL A 138 -8.57 -12.53 -0.80
CA VAL A 138 -9.33 -12.02 -1.95
C VAL A 138 -10.33 -10.91 -1.55
N PRO A 139 -11.11 -11.03 -0.45
CA PRO A 139 -12.00 -9.96 -0.01
C PRO A 139 -11.27 -8.66 0.31
N THR A 140 -10.10 -8.75 0.96
CA THR A 140 -9.23 -7.61 1.26
C THR A 140 -8.74 -6.93 -0.02
N ALA A 141 -8.26 -7.71 -1.01
CA ALA A 141 -7.86 -7.16 -2.29
C ALA A 141 -9.01 -6.45 -3.02
N LEU A 142 -10.21 -7.03 -3.02
CA LEU A 142 -11.39 -6.45 -3.67
C LEU A 142 -11.85 -5.15 -2.99
N LEU A 143 -11.89 -5.11 -1.66
CA LEU A 143 -12.23 -3.90 -0.92
C LEU A 143 -11.28 -2.75 -1.26
N ASN A 144 -9.98 -3.03 -1.28
CA ASN A 144 -8.97 -2.02 -1.57
C ASN A 144 -8.96 -1.59 -3.05
N ALA A 145 -9.27 -2.49 -3.98
CA ALA A 145 -9.51 -2.13 -5.38
C ALA A 145 -10.75 -1.22 -5.53
N GLY A 146 -11.83 -1.49 -4.79
CA GLY A 146 -13.00 -0.62 -4.71
C GLY A 146 -12.66 0.77 -4.17
N PHE A 147 -11.85 0.85 -3.11
CA PHE A 147 -11.33 2.11 -2.60
C PHE A 147 -10.47 2.85 -3.65
N ALA A 148 -9.64 2.15 -4.41
CA ALA A 148 -8.83 2.76 -5.46
C ALA A 148 -9.69 3.44 -6.55
N ILE A 149 -10.88 2.93 -6.87
CA ILE A 149 -11.82 3.59 -7.80
C ILE A 149 -12.29 4.92 -7.24
N LEU A 150 -12.71 4.93 -5.97
CA LEU A 150 -13.19 6.14 -5.31
C LEU A 150 -12.07 7.17 -5.16
N ALA A 151 -10.87 6.71 -4.82
CA ALA A 151 -9.68 7.53 -4.66
C ALA A 151 -9.07 7.98 -5.99
N TYR A 152 -9.36 7.31 -7.11
CA TYR A 152 -8.73 7.57 -8.41
C TYR A 152 -8.85 9.03 -8.83
N ARG A 153 -10.07 9.59 -8.84
CA ARG A 153 -10.29 10.98 -9.28
C ARG A 153 -9.53 12.02 -8.45
N PRO A 154 -9.68 12.05 -7.10
CA PRO A 154 -8.99 13.04 -6.30
C PRO A 154 -7.46 12.84 -6.31
N LEU A 155 -6.96 11.60 -6.28
CA LEU A 155 -5.52 11.34 -6.32
C LEU A 155 -4.91 11.69 -7.68
N ASN A 156 -5.54 11.29 -8.79
CA ASN A 156 -5.03 11.55 -10.13
C ASN A 156 -4.81 13.06 -10.34
N HIS A 157 -5.87 13.85 -10.11
CA HIS A 157 -5.81 15.30 -10.27
C HIS A 157 -4.76 15.97 -9.38
N TRP A 158 -4.53 15.42 -8.19
CA TRP A 158 -3.60 16.02 -7.25
C TRP A 158 -2.14 15.62 -7.49
N LEU A 159 -1.91 14.36 -7.86
CA LEU A 159 -0.59 13.84 -8.21
C LEU A 159 -0.09 14.41 -9.55
N GLU A 160 -0.94 14.51 -10.57
CA GLU A 160 -0.60 15.15 -11.85
C GLU A 160 -0.09 16.57 -11.63
N LYS A 161 -0.80 17.38 -10.83
CA LYS A 161 -0.34 18.73 -10.53
C LYS A 161 1.00 18.80 -9.78
N MET A 162 1.39 17.76 -9.05
CA MET A 162 2.70 17.69 -8.41
C MET A 162 3.80 17.24 -9.36
N VAL A 163 3.44 16.51 -10.42
CA VAL A 163 4.34 16.22 -11.53
C VAL A 163 4.60 17.49 -12.34
N ASP A 164 3.55 18.23 -12.71
CA ASP A 164 3.66 19.46 -13.52
C ASP A 164 4.51 20.53 -12.82
N SER A 165 4.20 20.85 -11.55
CA SER A 165 4.99 21.84 -10.78
C SER A 165 6.46 21.46 -10.63
N ARG A 166 6.80 20.18 -10.75
CA ARG A 166 8.18 19.72 -10.68
C ARG A 166 8.89 19.92 -12.02
N GLN A 167 8.20 19.77 -13.14
CA GLN A 167 8.79 20.04 -14.46
C GLN A 167 9.12 21.54 -14.58
N ASP A 168 8.21 22.40 -14.13
CA ASP A 168 8.44 23.87 -14.08
C ASP A 168 9.67 24.26 -13.23
N GLU A 169 9.95 23.57 -12.13
CA GLU A 169 11.12 23.84 -11.27
C GLU A 169 12.45 23.33 -11.86
N VAL A 170 12.42 22.34 -12.76
CA VAL A 170 13.63 21.78 -13.38
C VAL A 170 14.03 22.56 -14.64
N ASP A 171 13.08 23.25 -15.27
CA ASP A 171 13.29 24.05 -16.48
C ASP A 171 13.73 25.51 -16.22
N LEU A 172 13.93 25.90 -14.94
CA LEU A 172 14.42 27.21 -14.48
C LEU A 172 15.88 27.14 -14.00
#